data_AF-A0A3N1J5R4-F1
#
_entry.id   AF-A0A3N1J5R4-F1
#
_cell.length_a   1.000
_cell.length_b   1.000
_cell.length_c   1.000
_cell.angle_alpha   90.00
_cell.angle_beta   90.00
_cell.angle_gamma   90.00
#
_symmetry.space_group_name_H-M   'P 1'
#
loop_
_entity.id
_entity.type
_entity.pdbx_description
1 polymer ?
#
loop_
_entity_poly.entity_id
_entity_poly.type
_entity_poly.pdbx_seq_one_letter_code
_entity_poly.pdbx_strand_id
1 'polypeptide(L)'
;MLITMNIEYFETLLGRVRNQHGYIDASPSEVNKIHSAFEKAHDIRKFEIGLYWQRSAYLWGFISVLTAVCAYCFTKLLDPISYNQKAIIAFISLVTSLVGVVFSDMWVKLSSSSKYWQENWEYHINILEDYISGNLHKIHFHNNSKPYKRYSIHDIFNTIIRRVSVIWWFTSIISFFTFINSIAQGKITERIIKTTEMSQELFLAAYILLLAAIFVALALFYMSKEKQLKIKDKKEIVDDSSLTFTCDDFTCTKDMEQ
;
A
#
# COMPACT_ATOMS: atom_id res chain seq x y z
N MET A 1 -25.52 -11.17 -32.44
CA MET A 1 -24.14 -10.61 -32.45
C MET A 1 -23.22 -11.78 -32.15
N LEU A 2 -22.28 -12.08 -33.03
CA LEU A 2 -21.44 -13.27 -32.91
C LEU A 2 -20.24 -13.00 -31.98
N ILE A 3 -20.17 -13.74 -30.88
CA ILE A 3 -19.10 -13.70 -29.88
C ILE A 3 -18.22 -14.93 -30.07
N THR A 4 -16.97 -14.70 -30.43
CA THR A 4 -15.97 -15.74 -30.77
C THR A 4 -14.70 -15.69 -29.91
N MET A 5 -14.51 -14.63 -29.11
CA MET A 5 -13.35 -14.42 -28.25
C MET A 5 -13.81 -14.26 -26.79
N ASN A 6 -12.94 -14.63 -25.84
CA ASN A 6 -13.23 -14.57 -24.40
C ASN A 6 -14.57 -15.25 -24.03
N ILE A 7 -14.89 -16.37 -24.67
CA ILE A 7 -16.21 -16.99 -24.60
C ILE A 7 -16.61 -17.32 -23.16
N GLU A 8 -15.70 -17.86 -22.35
CA GLU A 8 -15.96 -18.21 -20.94
C GLU A 8 -16.43 -17.01 -20.11
N TYR A 9 -15.88 -15.82 -20.39
CA TYR A 9 -16.32 -14.58 -19.76
C TYR A 9 -17.77 -14.26 -20.12
N PHE A 10 -18.14 -14.37 -21.40
CA PHE A 10 -19.50 -14.11 -21.86
C PHE A 10 -20.50 -15.19 -21.43
N GLU A 11 -20.05 -16.44 -21.30
CA GLU A 11 -20.87 -17.51 -20.70
C GLU A 11 -21.27 -17.15 -19.28
N THR A 12 -20.30 -16.67 -18.49
CA THR A 12 -20.51 -16.25 -17.10
C THR A 12 -21.35 -14.97 -17.00
N LEU A 13 -21.06 -13.98 -17.84
CA LEU A 13 -21.78 -12.69 -17.87
C LEU A 13 -23.24 -12.86 -18.28
N LEU A 14 -23.52 -13.72 -19.27
CA LEU A 14 -24.87 -13.93 -19.80
C LEU A 14 -25.62 -15.07 -19.10
N GLY A 15 -24.93 -15.90 -18.31
CA GLY A 15 -25.49 -17.10 -17.70
C GLY A 15 -25.88 -18.15 -18.74
N ARG A 16 -25.07 -18.34 -19.78
CA ARG A 16 -25.35 -19.24 -20.91
C ARG A 16 -24.13 -20.04 -21.32
N VAL A 17 -24.37 -21.17 -21.99
CA VAL A 17 -23.31 -22.01 -22.56
C VAL A 17 -23.21 -21.76 -24.06
N ARG A 18 -22.00 -21.83 -24.61
CA ARG A 18 -21.73 -21.77 -26.06
C ARG A 18 -22.52 -22.82 -26.86
N ASN A 19 -22.79 -22.49 -28.11
CA ASN A 19 -23.40 -23.44 -29.05
C ASN A 19 -22.43 -24.58 -29.41
N GLN A 20 -22.94 -25.63 -30.06
CA GLN A 20 -22.15 -26.76 -30.55
C GLN A 20 -20.96 -26.36 -31.46
N HIS A 21 -21.07 -25.21 -32.12
CA HIS A 21 -20.03 -24.66 -33.00
C HIS A 21 -18.98 -23.80 -32.25
N GLY A 22 -19.08 -23.69 -30.92
CA GLY A 22 -18.08 -23.00 -30.10
C GLY A 22 -18.20 -21.48 -30.05
N TYR A 23 -19.33 -20.88 -30.46
CA TYR A 23 -19.59 -19.44 -30.36
C TYR A 23 -20.93 -19.15 -29.69
N ILE A 24 -21.13 -17.91 -29.26
CA ILE A 24 -22.41 -17.39 -28.75
C ILE A 24 -22.98 -16.44 -29.79
N ASP A 25 -24.22 -16.68 -30.24
CA ASP A 25 -24.98 -15.68 -31.00
C ASP A 25 -25.92 -14.93 -30.07
N ALA A 26 -25.49 -13.74 -29.65
CA ALA A 26 -26.23 -12.92 -28.70
C ALA A 26 -27.46 -12.27 -29.34
N SER A 27 -28.63 -12.48 -28.73
CA SER A 27 -29.89 -11.83 -29.09
C SER A 27 -29.84 -10.31 -28.83
N PRO A 28 -30.76 -9.51 -29.42
CA PRO A 28 -30.78 -8.06 -29.19
C PRO A 28 -30.85 -7.68 -27.70
N SER A 29 -31.55 -8.48 -26.88
CA SER A 29 -31.63 -8.26 -25.43
C SER A 29 -30.29 -8.48 -24.72
N GLU A 30 -29.49 -9.46 -25.17
CA GLU A 30 -28.18 -9.77 -24.60
C GLU A 30 -27.12 -8.78 -25.05
N VAL A 31 -27.21 -8.30 -26.30
CA VAL A 31 -26.39 -7.18 -26.78
C VAL A 31 -26.60 -5.94 -25.91
N ASN A 32 -27.85 -5.63 -25.54
CA ASN A 32 -28.14 -4.55 -24.61
C ASN A 32 -27.52 -4.79 -23.22
N LYS A 33 -27.54 -6.03 -22.70
CA LYS A 33 -26.87 -6.37 -21.43
C LYS A 33 -25.35 -6.15 -21.52
N ILE A 34 -24.73 -6.55 -22.63
CA ILE A 34 -23.30 -6.37 -22.88
C ILE A 34 -22.95 -4.88 -22.93
N HIS A 35 -23.75 -4.07 -23.63
CA HIS A 35 -23.60 -2.62 -23.65
C HIS A 35 -23.72 -2.00 -22.24
N SER A 36 -24.76 -2.38 -21.48
CA SER A 36 -24.93 -1.91 -20.10
C SER A 36 -23.79 -2.37 -19.18
N ALA A 37 -23.23 -3.56 -19.39
CA ALA A 37 -22.07 -4.04 -18.62
C ALA A 37 -20.83 -3.20 -18.91
N PHE A 38 -20.61 -2.82 -20.17
CA PHE A 38 -19.50 -1.97 -20.60
C PHE A 38 -19.59 -0.55 -20.02
N GLU A 39 -20.77 0.06 -20.08
CA GLU A 39 -21.01 1.37 -19.46
C GLU A 39 -20.82 1.32 -17.94
N LYS A 40 -21.36 0.30 -17.28
CA LYS A 40 -21.17 0.11 -15.83
C LYS A 40 -19.71 -0.11 -15.47
N ALA A 41 -18.97 -0.92 -16.23
CA ALA A 41 -17.55 -1.13 -15.98
C ALA A 41 -16.76 0.19 -16.08
N HIS A 42 -17.11 1.04 -17.06
CA HIS A 42 -16.55 2.38 -17.17
C HIS A 42 -16.86 3.28 -15.96
N ASP A 43 -18.11 3.31 -15.53
CA ASP A 43 -18.55 4.12 -14.39
C ASP A 43 -17.91 3.65 -13.08
N ILE A 44 -17.86 2.34 -12.84
CA ILE A 44 -17.24 1.77 -11.65
C ILE A 44 -15.74 2.01 -11.65
N ARG A 45 -15.05 1.87 -12.79
CA ARG A 45 -13.62 2.21 -12.89
C ARG A 45 -13.38 3.68 -12.51
N LYS A 46 -14.18 4.60 -13.06
CA LYS A 46 -14.09 6.03 -12.73
C LYS A 46 -14.36 6.29 -11.24
N PHE A 47 -15.33 5.59 -10.67
CA PHE A 47 -15.64 5.65 -9.25
C PHE A 47 -14.47 5.15 -8.38
N GLU A 48 -13.84 4.02 -8.73
CA GLU A 48 -12.67 3.49 -8.02
C GLU A 48 -11.45 4.41 -8.10
N ILE A 49 -11.26 5.14 -9.20
CA ILE A 49 -10.24 6.20 -9.28
C ILE A 49 -10.55 7.32 -8.26
N GLY A 50 -11.81 7.72 -8.11
CA GLY A 50 -12.23 8.69 -7.09
C GLY A 50 -11.97 8.19 -5.66
N LEU A 51 -12.39 6.95 -5.37
CA LEU A 51 -12.18 6.32 -4.07
C LEU A 51 -10.70 6.16 -3.73
N TYR A 52 -9.84 5.86 -4.72
CA TYR A 52 -8.39 5.81 -4.54
C TYR A 52 -7.81 7.10 -3.95
N TRP A 53 -8.22 8.25 -4.51
CA TRP A 53 -7.80 9.55 -4.01
C TRP A 53 -8.39 9.87 -2.65
N GLN A 54 -9.65 9.54 -2.42
CA GLN A 54 -10.32 9.76 -1.14
C GLN A 54 -9.67 8.96 0.01
N ARG A 55 -9.43 7.65 -0.20
CA ARG A 55 -8.73 6.77 0.75
C ARG A 55 -7.33 7.31 1.07
N SER A 56 -6.61 7.77 0.03
CA SER A 56 -5.27 8.36 0.20
C SER A 56 -5.29 9.69 0.96
N ALA A 57 -6.29 10.54 0.74
CA ALA A 57 -6.42 11.83 1.42
C ALA A 57 -6.62 11.66 2.93
N TYR A 58 -7.43 10.67 3.36
CA TYR A 58 -7.62 10.37 4.77
C TYR A 58 -6.31 9.98 5.46
N LEU A 59 -5.52 9.09 4.85
CA LEU A 59 -4.25 8.64 5.39
C LEU A 59 -3.21 9.76 5.43
N TRP A 60 -3.17 10.59 4.38
CA TRP A 60 -2.34 11.78 4.37
C TRP A 60 -2.69 12.72 5.53
N GLY A 61 -3.99 12.95 5.79
CA GLY A 61 -4.45 13.77 6.91
C GLY A 61 -3.96 13.24 8.27
N PHE A 62 -4.07 11.93 8.53
CA PHE A 62 -3.53 11.32 9.75
C PHE A 62 -2.01 11.50 9.87
N ILE A 63 -1.27 11.26 8.79
CA ILE A 63 0.19 11.44 8.76
C ILE A 63 0.57 12.89 9.02
N SER A 64 -0.17 13.86 8.49
CA SER A 64 0.07 15.29 8.75
C SER A 64 -0.09 15.65 10.23
N VAL A 65 -1.13 15.13 10.89
CA VAL A 65 -1.33 15.34 12.34
C VAL A 65 -0.19 14.71 13.15
N LEU A 66 0.18 13.46 12.85
CA LEU A 66 1.32 12.80 13.51
C LEU A 66 2.62 13.57 13.31
N THR A 67 2.84 14.12 12.10
CA THR A 67 4.02 14.92 11.78
C THR A 67 4.05 16.19 12.62
N ALA A 68 2.92 16.88 12.79
CA ALA A 68 2.81 18.07 13.64
C ALA A 68 3.10 17.75 15.12
N VAL A 69 2.60 16.63 15.63
CA VAL A 69 2.88 16.17 17.01
C VAL A 69 4.38 15.90 17.19
N CYS A 70 5.01 15.17 16.26
CA CYS A 70 6.45 14.93 16.31
C CYS A 70 7.24 16.24 16.23
N ALA A 71 6.89 17.16 15.32
CA ALA A 71 7.54 18.46 15.20
C ALA A 71 7.47 19.24 16.52
N TYR A 72 6.30 19.30 17.15
CA TYR A 72 6.13 19.93 18.46
C TYR A 72 6.99 19.27 19.55
N CYS A 73 7.03 17.93 19.60
CA CYS A 73 7.88 17.20 20.54
C CYS A 73 9.36 17.55 20.35
N PHE A 74 9.85 17.60 19.10
CA PHE A 74 11.23 17.98 18.80
C PHE A 74 11.53 19.42 19.21
N THR A 75 10.63 20.37 18.97
CA THR A 75 10.80 21.75 19.46
C THR A 75 10.93 21.78 20.98
N LYS A 76 10.09 21.03 21.70
CA LYS A 76 10.15 20.98 23.18
C LYS A 76 11.38 20.27 23.73
N LEU A 77 12.00 19.35 22.98
CA LEU A 77 13.26 18.73 23.38
C LEU A 77 14.45 19.71 23.36
N LEU A 78 14.35 20.79 22.58
CA LEU A 78 15.37 21.84 22.50
C LEU A 78 15.28 22.83 23.68
N ASP A 79 14.12 22.94 24.34
CA ASP A 79 13.94 23.81 25.50
C ASP A 79 14.83 23.34 26.69
N PRO A 80 15.26 24.27 27.57
CA PRO A 80 16.03 23.95 28.78
C PRO A 80 15.13 23.36 29.87
N ILE A 81 14.56 22.19 29.61
CA ILE A 81 13.70 21.43 30.53
C ILE A 81 14.45 20.29 31.23
N SER A 82 13.87 19.78 32.32
CA SER A 82 14.47 18.67 33.10
C SER A 82 14.61 17.38 32.27
N TYR A 83 15.59 16.54 32.61
CA TYR A 83 15.81 15.26 31.92
C TYR A 83 14.61 14.32 31.99
N ASN A 84 13.86 14.34 33.11
CA ASN A 84 12.63 13.56 33.25
C ASN A 84 11.54 14.02 32.27
N GLN A 85 11.39 15.34 32.07
CA GLN A 85 10.46 15.87 31.06
C GLN A 85 10.93 15.54 29.64
N LYS A 86 12.24 15.63 29.35
CA LYS A 86 12.80 15.23 28.04
C LYS A 86 12.53 13.75 27.75
N ALA A 87 12.66 12.88 28.74
CA ALA A 87 12.34 11.46 28.59
C ALA A 87 10.87 11.24 28.23
N ILE A 88 9.94 11.90 28.91
CA ILE A 88 8.49 11.78 28.59
C ILE A 88 8.20 12.26 27.17
N ILE A 89 8.75 13.40 26.76
CA ILE A 89 8.52 13.96 25.42
C ILE A 89 9.16 13.08 24.34
N ALA A 90 10.37 12.57 24.57
CA ALA A 90 11.02 11.63 23.65
C ALA A 90 10.25 10.31 23.55
N PHE A 91 9.66 9.82 24.64
CA PHE A 91 8.78 8.65 24.62
C PHE A 91 7.51 8.89 23.80
N ILE A 92 6.86 10.04 23.96
CA ILE A 92 5.70 10.43 23.15
C ILE A 92 6.08 10.50 21.67
N SER A 93 7.23 11.11 21.34
CA SER A 93 7.75 11.16 19.97
C SER A 93 8.02 9.75 19.41
N LEU A 94 8.59 8.86 20.23
CA LEU A 94 8.85 7.47 19.85
C LEU A 94 7.55 6.74 19.52
N VAL A 95 6.55 6.78 20.41
CA VAL A 95 5.25 6.14 20.17
C VAL A 95 4.56 6.73 18.94
N THR A 96 4.55 8.06 18.80
CA THR A 96 3.96 8.75 17.64
C THR A 96 4.62 8.32 16.34
N SER A 97 5.96 8.24 16.31
CA SER A 97 6.70 7.82 15.12
C SER A 97 6.45 6.36 14.73
N LEU A 98 6.29 5.46 15.72
CA LEU A 98 5.92 4.06 15.46
C LEU A 98 4.51 3.95 14.90
N VAL A 99 3.56 4.76 15.40
CA VAL A 99 2.23 4.87 14.80
C VAL A 99 2.33 5.39 13.36
N GLY A 100 3.20 6.37 13.08
CA GLY A 100 3.46 6.88 11.74
C GLY A 100 3.98 5.80 10.76
N VAL A 101 4.84 4.89 11.21
CA VAL A 101 5.26 3.70 10.44
C VAL A 101 4.04 2.86 10.07
N VAL A 102 3.22 2.49 11.06
CA VAL A 102 2.04 1.63 10.84
C VAL A 102 1.06 2.25 9.83
N PHE A 103 0.76 3.55 9.96
CA PHE A 103 -0.13 4.24 9.01
C PHE A 103 0.46 4.33 7.61
N SER A 104 1.77 4.52 7.47
CA SER A 104 2.44 4.55 6.16
C SER A 104 2.37 3.19 5.48
N ASP A 105 2.55 2.11 6.23
CA ASP A 105 2.49 0.75 5.68
C ASP A 105 1.05 0.34 5.32
N MET A 106 0.07 0.75 6.13
CA MET A 106 -1.35 0.64 5.77
C MET A 106 -1.66 1.39 4.47
N TRP A 107 -1.04 2.56 4.26
CA TRP A 107 -1.23 3.34 3.05
C TRP A 107 -0.70 2.65 1.80
N VAL A 108 0.46 1.98 1.88
CA VAL A 108 0.95 1.15 0.77
C VAL A 108 -0.06 0.05 0.43
N LYS A 109 -0.56 -0.68 1.43
CA LYS A 109 -1.50 -1.79 1.23
C LYS A 109 -2.83 -1.32 0.64
N LEU A 110 -3.39 -0.23 1.16
CA LEU A 110 -4.65 0.35 0.65
C LEU A 110 -4.50 0.87 -0.78
N SER A 111 -3.36 1.47 -1.10
CA SER A 111 -3.05 1.90 -2.46
C SER A 111 -2.97 0.69 -3.41
N SER A 112 -2.30 -0.39 -2.99
CA SER A 112 -2.20 -1.64 -3.77
C SER A 112 -3.55 -2.32 -3.99
N SER A 113 -4.39 -2.39 -2.95
CA SER A 113 -5.75 -2.94 -3.07
C SER A 113 -6.62 -2.12 -4.04
N SER A 114 -6.49 -0.79 -4.01
CA SER A 114 -7.22 0.07 -4.93
C SER A 114 -6.74 -0.10 -6.39
N LYS A 115 -5.45 -0.34 -6.61
CA LYS A 115 -4.92 -0.67 -7.95
C LYS A 115 -5.48 -1.99 -8.48
N TYR A 116 -5.53 -3.02 -7.64
CA TYR A 116 -6.12 -4.32 -8.02
C TYR A 116 -7.55 -4.16 -8.56
N TRP A 117 -8.41 -3.43 -7.85
CA TRP A 117 -9.79 -3.21 -8.30
C TRP A 117 -9.87 -2.37 -9.58
N GLN A 118 -9.01 -1.36 -9.74
CA GLN A 118 -8.94 -0.59 -10.99
C GLN A 118 -8.55 -1.47 -12.17
N GLU A 119 -7.50 -2.29 -12.01
CA GLU A 119 -7.05 -3.23 -13.05
C GLU A 119 -8.14 -4.25 -13.37
N ASN A 120 -8.85 -4.78 -12.37
CA ASN A 120 -9.98 -5.68 -12.58
C ASN A 120 -11.06 -5.06 -13.49
N TRP A 121 -11.48 -3.82 -13.22
CA TRP A 121 -12.45 -3.13 -14.08
C TRP A 121 -11.89 -2.76 -15.45
N GLU A 122 -10.59 -2.49 -15.57
CA GLU A 122 -9.92 -2.31 -16.86
C GLU A 122 -9.94 -3.61 -17.69
N TYR A 123 -9.79 -4.78 -17.06
CA TYR A 123 -9.94 -6.06 -17.75
C TYR A 123 -11.36 -6.30 -18.26
N HIS A 124 -12.39 -6.01 -17.44
CA HIS A 124 -13.78 -6.08 -17.89
C HIS A 124 -14.02 -5.18 -19.12
N ILE A 125 -13.51 -3.94 -19.10
CA ILE A 125 -13.60 -3.01 -20.24
C ILE A 125 -12.87 -3.58 -21.46
N ASN A 126 -11.65 -4.11 -21.31
CA ASN A 126 -10.85 -4.65 -22.41
C ASN A 126 -11.51 -5.85 -23.12
N ILE A 127 -12.23 -6.70 -22.38
CA ILE A 127 -12.95 -7.85 -22.95
C ILE A 127 -14.24 -7.38 -23.65
N LEU A 128 -14.96 -6.42 -23.04
CA LEU A 128 -16.23 -5.93 -23.56
C LEU A 128 -16.06 -5.00 -24.77
N GLU A 129 -14.95 -4.25 -24.86
CA GLU A 129 -14.74 -3.24 -25.91
C GLU A 129 -14.75 -3.83 -27.31
N ASP A 130 -14.25 -5.05 -27.50
CA ASP A 130 -14.14 -5.73 -28.79
C ASP A 130 -15.48 -5.83 -29.53
N TYR A 131 -16.57 -5.89 -28.77
CA TYR A 131 -17.93 -6.06 -29.30
C TYR A 131 -18.75 -4.76 -29.36
N ILE A 132 -18.25 -3.67 -28.77
CA ILE A 132 -19.01 -2.42 -28.63
C ILE A 132 -18.28 -1.25 -29.29
N SER A 133 -17.08 -0.92 -28.79
CA SER A 133 -16.32 0.27 -29.20
C SER A 133 -15.10 -0.04 -30.06
N GLY A 134 -14.80 -1.33 -30.28
CA GLY A 134 -13.54 -1.78 -30.89
C GLY A 134 -12.35 -1.59 -29.95
N ASN A 135 -11.14 -1.50 -30.51
CA ASN A 135 -9.87 -1.53 -29.76
C ASN A 135 -9.45 -0.20 -29.11
N LEU A 136 -10.39 0.61 -28.64
CA LEU A 136 -10.10 1.99 -28.23
C LEU A 136 -9.13 2.07 -27.05
N HIS A 137 -9.29 1.26 -26.00
CA HIS A 137 -8.41 1.28 -24.82
C HIS A 137 -7.09 0.54 -25.05
N LYS A 138 -7.06 -0.39 -26.00
CA LYS A 138 -5.86 -1.17 -26.38
C LYS A 138 -4.86 -0.38 -27.22
N ILE A 139 -5.29 0.68 -27.91
CA ILE A 139 -4.41 1.46 -28.80
C ILE A 139 -3.58 2.46 -27.98
N HIS A 140 -2.26 2.41 -28.14
CA HIS A 140 -1.33 3.34 -27.51
C HIS A 140 -0.35 3.94 -28.53
N PHE A 141 -0.29 5.27 -28.59
CA PHE A 141 0.68 5.98 -29.42
C PHE A 141 2.00 6.13 -28.67
N HIS A 142 3.11 5.71 -29.29
CA HIS A 142 4.45 5.97 -28.78
C HIS A 142 5.35 6.48 -29.91
N ASN A 143 6.36 7.26 -29.54
CA ASN A 143 7.31 7.81 -30.51
C ASN A 143 8.49 6.84 -30.69
N ASN A 144 8.68 6.35 -31.92
CA ASN A 144 9.76 5.43 -32.28
C ASN A 144 11.17 6.00 -32.04
N SER A 145 11.33 7.32 -31.99
CA SER A 145 12.61 7.98 -31.72
C SER A 145 13.03 7.95 -30.24
N LYS A 146 12.17 7.45 -29.34
CA LYS A 146 12.46 7.35 -27.91
C LYS A 146 12.25 5.92 -27.42
N PRO A 147 13.06 5.44 -26.46
CA PRO A 147 12.84 4.13 -25.87
C PRO A 147 11.46 4.07 -25.22
N TYR A 148 10.68 3.03 -25.53
CA TYR A 148 9.37 2.82 -24.95
C TYR A 148 9.49 2.59 -23.44
N LYS A 149 8.97 3.54 -22.64
CA LYS A 149 8.92 3.46 -21.17
C LYS A 149 7.54 3.89 -20.70
N ARG A 150 6.77 2.96 -20.12
CA ARG A 150 5.49 3.24 -19.47
C ARG A 150 5.73 3.39 -17.97
N TYR A 151 5.45 4.57 -17.43
CA TYR A 151 5.44 4.79 -15.99
C TYR A 151 4.03 4.56 -15.46
N SER A 152 3.91 3.69 -14.46
CA SER A 152 2.66 3.59 -13.70
C SER A 152 2.63 4.67 -12.63
N ILE A 153 1.59 5.51 -12.66
CA ILE A 153 1.36 6.53 -11.63
C ILE A 153 1.34 5.88 -10.25
N HIS A 154 0.70 4.71 -10.15
CA HIS A 154 0.64 3.95 -8.92
C HIS A 154 2.04 3.56 -8.42
N ASP A 155 2.95 3.08 -9.28
CA ASP A 155 4.29 2.66 -8.85
C ASP A 155 5.13 3.83 -8.32
N ILE A 156 4.98 5.01 -8.93
CA ILE A 156 5.60 6.25 -8.45
C ILE A 156 5.03 6.61 -7.08
N PHE A 157 3.71 6.62 -6.95
CA PHE A 157 3.02 6.96 -5.71
C PHE A 157 3.37 6.00 -4.57
N ASN A 158 3.35 4.69 -4.83
CA ASN A 158 3.78 3.65 -3.89
C ASN A 158 5.27 3.71 -3.55
N THR A 159 6.08 4.37 -4.38
CA THR A 159 7.47 4.67 -4.04
C THR A 159 7.55 5.86 -3.08
N ILE A 160 6.75 6.90 -3.29
CA ILE A 160 6.65 8.07 -2.39
C ILE A 160 6.21 7.63 -0.99
N ILE A 161 5.12 6.86 -0.88
CA ILE A 161 4.60 6.40 0.44
C ILE A 161 5.68 5.60 1.20
N ARG A 162 6.42 4.73 0.51
CA ARG A 162 7.51 3.98 1.14
C ARG A 162 8.63 4.88 1.65
N ARG A 163 8.96 5.97 0.93
CA ARG A 163 9.92 6.96 1.43
C ARG A 163 9.41 7.65 2.70
N VAL A 164 8.10 7.91 2.80
CA VAL A 164 7.49 8.41 4.04
C VAL A 164 7.63 7.40 5.18
N SER A 165 7.38 6.10 4.93
CA SER A 165 7.62 5.04 5.94
C SER A 165 9.08 4.99 6.42
N VAL A 166 10.06 5.15 5.51
CA VAL A 166 11.49 5.23 5.85
C VAL A 166 11.77 6.43 6.78
N ILE A 167 11.17 7.59 6.50
CA ILE A 167 11.32 8.79 7.33
C ILE A 167 10.79 8.52 8.74
N TRP A 168 9.63 7.87 8.87
CA TRP A 168 9.07 7.50 10.17
C TRP A 168 9.96 6.56 10.96
N TRP A 169 10.57 5.56 10.31
CA TRP A 169 11.56 4.70 10.95
C TRP A 169 12.76 5.49 11.45
N PHE A 170 13.28 6.42 10.65
CA PHE A 170 14.40 7.26 11.05
C PHE A 170 14.04 8.15 12.25
N THR A 171 12.86 8.78 12.23
CA THR A 171 12.33 9.56 13.36
C THR A 171 12.17 8.71 14.61
N SER A 172 11.73 7.46 14.46
CA SER A 172 11.59 6.50 15.57
C SER A 172 12.93 6.13 16.19
N ILE A 173 13.94 5.88 15.36
CA ILE A 173 15.31 5.62 15.83
C ILE A 173 15.87 6.82 16.60
N ILE A 174 15.72 8.05 16.07
CA ILE A 174 16.15 9.27 16.77
C ILE A 174 15.41 9.44 18.11
N SER A 175 14.10 9.23 18.11
CA SER A 175 13.27 9.35 19.31
C SER A 175 13.65 8.30 20.36
N PHE A 176 14.01 7.10 19.93
CA PHE A 176 14.52 6.05 20.81
C PHE A 176 15.85 6.43 21.46
N PHE A 177 16.83 6.88 20.68
CA PHE A 177 18.13 7.31 21.21
C PHE A 177 18.00 8.50 22.16
N THR A 178 17.17 9.48 21.84
CA THR A 178 16.93 10.64 22.71
C THR A 178 16.22 10.26 24.01
N PHE A 179 15.27 9.33 23.97
CA PHE A 179 14.60 8.78 25.15
C PHE A 179 15.59 8.11 26.11
N ILE A 180 16.39 7.20 25.55
CA ILE A 180 17.42 6.46 26.28
C ILE A 180 18.47 7.39 26.89
N ASN A 181 18.96 8.37 26.11
CA ASN A 181 19.91 9.36 26.62
C ASN A 181 19.30 10.20 27.75
N SER A 182 18.04 10.60 27.63
CA SER A 182 17.35 11.37 28.67
C SER A 182 17.19 10.56 29.97
N ILE A 183 16.88 9.27 29.89
CA ILE A 183 16.82 8.38 31.06
C ILE A 183 18.20 8.22 31.70
N ALA A 184 19.24 8.00 30.89
CA ALA A 184 20.61 7.84 31.39
C ALA A 184 21.05 9.09 32.15
N GLN A 185 20.89 10.29 31.56
CA GLN A 185 21.26 11.56 32.18
C GLN A 185 20.45 11.88 33.45
N GLY A 186 19.15 11.55 33.47
CA GLY A 186 18.30 11.71 34.66
C GLY A 186 18.80 10.87 35.83
N LYS A 187 19.10 9.58 35.59
CA LYS A 187 19.66 8.67 36.61
C LYS A 187 21.07 9.09 37.05
N ILE A 188 21.92 9.51 36.12
CA ILE A 188 23.28 10.01 36.41
C ILE A 188 23.20 11.24 37.33
N THR A 189 22.30 12.19 37.04
CA THR A 189 22.14 13.40 37.87
C THR A 189 21.67 13.05 39.29
N GLU A 190 20.72 12.12 39.45
CA GLU A 190 20.27 11.67 40.77
C GLU A 190 21.35 10.85 41.53
N ARG A 191 22.21 10.10 40.83
CA ARG A 191 23.29 9.28 41.43
C ARG A 191 24.59 10.03 41.71
N ILE A 192 24.95 11.05 40.92
CA ILE A 192 26.10 11.93 41.22
C ILE A 192 25.91 12.59 42.61
N ILE A 193 24.66 12.87 42.99
CA ILE A 193 24.30 13.39 44.33
C ILE A 193 24.53 12.34 45.45
N LYS A 194 24.63 11.04 45.14
CA LYS A 194 24.73 9.93 46.12
C LYS A 194 26.04 9.11 46.11
N THR A 195 27.05 9.54 45.36
CA THR A 195 28.43 8.99 45.37
C THR A 195 28.67 7.62 44.69
N THR A 196 29.75 7.65 43.90
CA THR A 196 30.68 6.71 43.24
C THR A 196 30.53 5.17 43.37
N GLU A 197 29.98 4.52 42.33
CA GLU A 197 30.42 3.19 41.87
C GLU A 197 30.52 3.16 40.32
N MET A 198 31.75 3.17 39.80
CA MET A 198 32.06 3.29 38.36
C MET A 198 31.69 2.04 37.53
N SER A 199 31.53 0.88 38.15
CA SER A 199 31.25 -0.39 37.46
C SER A 199 29.80 -0.50 36.97
N GLN A 200 28.82 0.00 37.75
CA GLN A 200 27.40 -0.11 37.39
C GLN A 200 27.00 0.76 36.18
N GLU A 201 27.68 1.88 35.97
CA GLU A 201 27.44 2.78 34.83
C GLU A 201 27.82 2.14 33.49
N LEU A 202 28.92 1.37 33.47
CA LEU A 202 29.37 0.67 32.26
C LEU A 202 28.36 -0.42 31.83
N PHE A 203 27.81 -1.15 32.79
CA PHE A 203 26.80 -2.19 32.52
C PHE A 203 25.48 -1.58 32.02
N LEU A 204 25.04 -0.46 32.59
CA LEU A 204 23.83 0.22 32.15
C LEU A 204 23.99 0.80 30.73
N ALA A 205 25.13 1.43 30.45
CA ALA A 205 25.45 1.94 29.11
C ALA A 205 25.54 0.81 28.07
N ALA A 206 26.18 -0.31 28.40
CA ALA A 206 26.26 -1.47 27.52
C ALA A 206 24.87 -2.09 27.24
N TYR A 207 24.02 -2.22 28.25
CA TYR A 207 22.65 -2.70 28.10
C TYR A 207 21.80 -1.79 27.21
N ILE A 208 21.94 -0.48 27.39
CA ILE A 208 21.31 0.54 26.55
C ILE A 208 21.75 0.41 25.07
N LEU A 209 23.06 0.28 24.82
CA LEU A 209 23.60 0.13 23.47
C LEU A 209 23.12 -1.17 22.81
N LEU A 210 22.99 -2.25 23.59
CA LEU A 210 22.44 -3.51 23.12
C LEU A 210 20.97 -3.36 22.69
N LEU A 211 20.13 -2.71 23.51
CA LEU A 211 18.72 -2.47 23.16
C LEU A 211 18.59 -1.59 21.91
N ALA A 212 19.44 -0.58 21.76
CA ALA A 212 19.48 0.25 20.56
C ALA A 212 19.91 -0.54 19.32
N ALA A 213 20.93 -1.38 19.44
CA ALA A 213 21.40 -2.24 18.35
C ALA A 213 20.30 -3.23 17.93
N ILE A 214 19.57 -3.83 18.88
CA ILE A 214 18.44 -4.73 18.61
C ILE A 214 17.32 -3.97 17.90
N PHE A 215 16.94 -2.78 18.37
CA PHE A 215 15.89 -1.98 17.75
C PHE A 215 16.25 -1.58 16.31
N VAL A 216 17.48 -1.13 16.08
CA VAL A 216 17.97 -0.81 14.73
C VAL A 216 18.01 -2.06 13.85
N ALA A 217 18.44 -3.21 14.37
CA ALA A 217 18.45 -4.47 13.63
C ALA A 217 17.04 -4.91 13.24
N LEU A 218 16.05 -4.77 14.12
CA LEU A 218 14.64 -5.05 13.84
C LEU A 218 14.08 -4.10 12.76
N ALA A 219 14.39 -2.81 12.84
CA ALA A 219 14.02 -1.83 11.83
C ALA A 219 14.64 -2.18 10.45
N LEU A 220 15.93 -2.49 10.40
CA LEU A 220 16.62 -2.87 9.17
C LEU A 220 16.09 -4.20 8.60
N PHE A 221 15.80 -5.17 9.45
CA PHE A 221 15.19 -6.44 9.04
C PHE A 221 13.80 -6.23 8.44
N TYR A 222 12.98 -5.40 9.06
CA TYR A 222 11.66 -5.03 8.55
C TYR A 222 11.75 -4.40 7.15
N MET A 223 12.62 -3.40 7.01
CA MET A 223 12.89 -2.72 5.74
C MET A 223 13.41 -3.67 4.64
N SER A 224 14.25 -4.63 5.02
CA SER A 224 14.78 -5.66 4.10
C SER A 224 13.69 -6.61 3.60
N LYS A 225 12.81 -7.08 4.50
CA LYS A 225 11.69 -7.96 4.17
C LYS A 225 10.74 -7.29 3.17
N GLU A 226 10.46 -6.00 3.37
CA GLU A 226 9.60 -5.23 2.46
C GLU A 226 10.20 -5.14 1.05
N LYS A 227 11.53 -4.94 0.95
CA LYS A 227 12.24 -4.91 -0.33
C LYS A 227 12.15 -6.26 -1.06
N GLN A 228 12.26 -7.38 -0.34
CA GLN A 228 12.18 -8.72 -0.91
C GLN A 228 10.77 -9.06 -1.44
N LEU A 229 9.72 -8.70 -0.69
CA LEU A 229 8.33 -8.85 -1.14
C LEU A 229 8.11 -8.12 -2.47
N LYS A 230 8.64 -6.91 -2.59
CA LYS A 230 8.53 -6.11 -3.82
C LYS A 230 9.24 -6.72 -5.03
N ILE A 231 10.37 -7.42 -4.81
CA ILE A 231 11.08 -8.14 -5.89
C ILE A 231 10.29 -9.37 -6.33
N LYS A 232 9.62 -10.05 -5.39
CA LYS A 232 8.75 -11.18 -5.68
C LYS A 232 7.52 -10.75 -6.49
N ASP A 233 6.80 -9.73 -6.05
CA ASP A 233 5.64 -9.19 -6.76
C ASP A 233 6.01 -8.70 -8.18
N LYS A 234 7.21 -8.11 -8.35
CA LYS A 234 7.68 -7.66 -9.67
C LYS A 234 8.12 -8.80 -10.59
N LYS A 235 8.40 -9.99 -10.06
CA LYS A 235 8.70 -11.18 -10.88
C LYS A 235 7.42 -11.90 -11.32
N GLU A 236 6.34 -11.77 -10.56
CA GLU A 236 4.99 -12.26 -10.91
C GLU A 236 4.26 -11.24 -11.80
N ILE A 237 4.90 -10.75 -12.86
CA ILE A 237 4.15 -10.03 -13.91
C ILE A 237 3.25 -11.07 -14.58
N VAL A 238 1.97 -11.03 -14.22
CA VAL A 238 0.93 -11.91 -14.75
C VAL A 238 0.85 -11.71 -16.26
N ASP A 239 1.04 -12.78 -17.00
CA ASP A 239 0.77 -12.81 -18.44
C ASP A 239 -0.75 -12.77 -18.63
N ASP A 240 -1.27 -11.89 -19.47
CA ASP A 240 -2.73 -11.74 -19.72
C ASP A 240 -3.35 -13.08 -20.16
N SER A 241 -2.54 -13.95 -20.79
CA SER A 241 -2.94 -15.30 -21.20
C SER A 241 -3.20 -16.28 -20.04
N SER A 242 -2.78 -15.93 -18.82
CA SER A 242 -2.89 -16.75 -17.60
C SER A 242 -3.94 -16.27 -16.60
N LEU A 243 -4.66 -15.18 -16.92
CA LEU A 243 -5.71 -14.64 -16.07
C LEU A 243 -6.94 -15.56 -16.09
N THR A 244 -7.27 -16.11 -14.92
CA THR A 244 -8.53 -16.82 -14.68
C THR A 244 -9.46 -15.89 -13.91
N PHE A 245 -10.70 -15.76 -14.36
CA PHE A 245 -11.70 -15.02 -13.60
C PHE A 245 -12.33 -15.96 -12.56
N THR A 246 -12.56 -15.44 -11.37
CA THR A 246 -13.21 -16.17 -10.27
C THR A 246 -14.51 -15.45 -9.92
N CYS A 247 -15.51 -16.23 -9.51
CA CYS A 247 -16.76 -15.69 -8.98
C CYS A 247 -16.73 -15.84 -7.46
N ASP A 248 -17.24 -14.85 -6.73
CA ASP A 248 -17.45 -14.98 -5.28
C ASP A 248 -18.42 -16.13 -4.99
N ASP A 249 -18.32 -16.73 -3.79
CA ASP A 249 -19.10 -17.92 -3.35
C ASP A 249 -20.63 -17.72 -3.38
N PHE A 250 -21.11 -16.50 -3.64
CA PHE A 250 -22.48 -16.23 -4.04
C PHE A 250 -22.65 -16.57 -5.51
N THR A 251 -22.88 -17.86 -5.78
CA THR A 251 -23.26 -18.44 -7.08
C THR A 251 -23.53 -17.42 -8.19
N CYS A 252 -22.51 -17.14 -9.02
CA CYS A 252 -22.71 -16.57 -10.35
C CYS A 252 -23.37 -17.60 -11.30
N THR A 253 -24.41 -18.29 -10.82
CA THR A 253 -25.01 -19.53 -11.33
C THR A 253 -24.08 -20.74 -11.33
N LYS A 254 -24.12 -21.50 -10.23
CA LYS A 254 -23.67 -22.90 -10.19
C LYS A 254 -24.71 -23.83 -9.54
N ASP A 255 -25.99 -23.49 -9.71
CA ASP A 255 -27.10 -24.43 -9.54
C ASP A 255 -27.84 -24.55 -10.88
N MET A 256 -27.24 -25.27 -11.83
CA MET A 256 -27.97 -25.90 -12.93
C MET A 256 -27.48 -27.34 -13.06
N GLU A 257 -27.79 -28.14 -12.03
CA GLU A 257 -27.89 -29.58 -12.18
C GLU A 257 -29.22 -29.92 -12.90
N GLN A 258 -29.08 -30.74 -13.94
CA GLN A 258 -30.09 -31.44 -14.78
C GLN A 258 -30.64 -30.69 -16.00
#